data_AF-W0I951-F1
#
_entry.id   AF-W0I951-F1
#
_cell.length_a   1.000
_cell.length_b   1.000
_cell.length_c   1.000
_cell.angle_alpha   90.00
_cell.angle_beta   90.00
_cell.angle_gamma   90.00
#
_symmetry.space_group_name_H-M   'P 1'
#
loop_
_entity.id
_entity.type
_entity.pdbx_description
1 polymer ?
#
loop_
_entity_poly.entity_id
_entity_poly.type
_entity_poly.pdbx_seq_one_letter_code
_entity_poly.pdbx_strand_id
1 'polypeptide(L)'
;MVELLESKKISLYDELEKIVLTSSFSNLAYVDGRKTANKLGFDIWQDLKQIYSEEVLKRKLKIKDLYTDSQAFPDFMFKSISQDNQLIGGEILELKDSKGGGIASFNSTIPTEYKTLKEIERLNGSKGKIVIKIAEIFDKNSSDPLWKTYKRKCFYLIRTHKTDKSKIKVSIVDGAFFETIPEEKLISLMFQNIFNKHAKEYHIPDTVKENASQVFQYLTDHSLISFSQDIPKASIKPRLRIMAEAKNEGNPHWEKYNIPSRTLNLVIKADSESKITREIIEESKLPIKIFTINHQNDGEFLVFSYRVR
;
A
#
# COMPACT_ATOMS: atom_id res chain seq x y z
N MET A 1 8.91 -13.19 -9.64
CA MET A 1 9.90 -12.07 -9.76
C MET A 1 11.34 -12.57 -9.84
N VAL A 2 11.81 -13.44 -8.93
CA VAL A 2 13.21 -13.94 -8.92
C VAL A 2 13.61 -14.55 -10.26
N GLU A 3 12.80 -15.44 -10.84
CA GLU A 3 13.06 -16.03 -12.16
C GLU A 3 13.17 -14.99 -13.29
N LEU A 4 12.43 -13.88 -13.19
CA LEU A 4 12.51 -12.78 -14.16
C LEU A 4 13.80 -11.98 -14.00
N LEU A 5 14.33 -11.87 -12.78
CA LEU A 5 15.66 -11.29 -12.53
C LEU A 5 16.77 -12.22 -13.05
N GLU A 6 16.68 -13.53 -12.77
CA GLU A 6 17.61 -14.55 -13.27
C GLU A 6 17.68 -14.55 -14.81
N SER A 7 16.51 -14.48 -15.47
CA SER A 7 16.39 -14.42 -16.92
C SER A 7 16.58 -13.02 -17.51
N LYS A 8 16.92 -12.02 -16.69
CA LYS A 8 17.15 -10.61 -17.09
C LYS A 8 15.97 -9.95 -17.81
N LYS A 9 14.75 -10.47 -17.63
CA LYS A 9 13.51 -9.87 -18.13
C LYS A 9 13.14 -8.61 -17.34
N ILE A 10 13.55 -8.55 -16.08
CA ILE A 10 13.47 -7.35 -15.24
C ILE A 10 14.81 -7.09 -14.56
N SER A 11 14.99 -5.87 -14.05
CA SER A 11 16.12 -5.44 -13.25
C SER A 11 15.64 -4.67 -12.01
N LEU A 12 16.45 -4.65 -10.93
CA LEU A 12 16.15 -3.80 -9.77
C LEU A 12 16.13 -2.30 -10.13
N TYR A 13 16.76 -1.93 -11.24
CA TYR A 13 16.84 -0.56 -11.75
C TYR A 13 15.66 -0.15 -12.62
N ASP A 14 14.82 -1.09 -13.04
CA ASP A 14 13.60 -0.77 -13.79
C ASP A 14 12.66 0.10 -12.96
N GLU A 15 11.76 0.84 -13.61
CA GLU A 15 10.64 1.47 -12.92
C GLU A 15 9.89 0.41 -12.09
N LEU A 16 9.48 0.75 -10.86
CA LEU A 16 8.82 -0.23 -9.99
C LEU A 16 7.53 -0.74 -10.62
N GLU A 17 6.84 0.12 -11.36
CA GLU A 17 5.68 -0.20 -12.19
C GLU A 17 6.02 -1.29 -13.20
N LYS A 18 7.15 -1.17 -13.91
CA LYS A 18 7.60 -2.18 -14.88
C LYS A 18 7.88 -3.51 -14.19
N ILE A 19 8.47 -3.50 -13.00
CA ILE A 19 8.74 -4.73 -12.22
C ILE A 19 7.41 -5.46 -11.92
N VAL A 20 6.42 -4.74 -11.39
CA VAL A 20 5.10 -5.31 -11.03
C VAL A 20 4.32 -5.75 -12.27
N LEU A 21 4.25 -4.91 -13.31
CA LEU A 21 3.54 -5.23 -14.54
C LEU A 21 4.16 -6.48 -15.19
N THR A 22 5.48 -6.55 -15.36
CA THR A 22 6.13 -7.72 -15.96
C THR A 22 5.92 -8.99 -15.14
N SER A 23 5.82 -8.89 -13.81
CA SER A 23 5.65 -10.06 -12.95
C SER A 23 4.22 -10.53 -12.75
N SER A 24 3.24 -9.65 -12.94
CA SER A 24 1.90 -9.88 -12.37
C SER A 24 0.74 -9.38 -13.22
N PHE A 25 0.99 -8.78 -14.39
CA PHE A 25 -0.03 -8.08 -15.20
C PHE A 25 -1.39 -8.78 -15.31
N SER A 26 -1.39 -10.06 -15.72
CA SER A 26 -2.62 -10.84 -15.92
C SER A 26 -3.43 -11.09 -14.64
N ASN A 27 -2.80 -10.94 -13.47
CA ASN A 27 -3.41 -11.15 -12.16
C ASN A 27 -3.87 -9.84 -11.51
N LEU A 28 -3.73 -8.69 -12.16
CA LEU A 28 -4.13 -7.40 -11.60
C LEU A 28 -5.61 -7.11 -11.88
N ALA A 29 -6.33 -6.65 -10.86
CA ALA A 29 -7.67 -6.10 -10.96
C ALA A 29 -7.65 -4.57 -11.14
N TYR A 30 -6.57 -3.90 -10.73
CA TYR A 30 -6.42 -2.45 -10.87
C TYR A 30 -4.94 -2.05 -11.03
N VAL A 31 -4.74 -0.98 -11.80
CA VAL A 31 -3.46 -0.28 -12.00
C VAL A 31 -3.76 1.23 -11.95
N ASP A 32 -3.07 1.99 -11.09
CA ASP A 32 -3.22 3.45 -11.04
C ASP A 32 -2.52 4.15 -12.20
N GLY A 33 -1.22 3.85 -12.37
CA GLY A 33 -0.33 4.45 -13.37
C GLY A 33 -0.59 3.96 -14.79
N ARG A 34 -1.83 4.04 -15.28
CA ARG A 34 -2.28 3.43 -16.54
C ARG A 34 -1.64 4.06 -17.76
N LYS A 35 -1.33 5.36 -17.70
CA LYS A 35 -0.58 6.04 -18.75
C LYS A 35 0.86 5.54 -18.78
N THR A 36 1.47 5.40 -17.61
CA THR A 36 2.82 4.82 -17.46
C THR A 36 2.85 3.37 -17.95
N ALA A 37 1.90 2.53 -17.55
CA ALA A 37 1.78 1.15 -18.01
C ALA A 37 1.73 1.06 -19.54
N ASN A 38 0.90 1.89 -20.18
CA ASN A 38 0.80 1.92 -21.64
C ASN A 38 2.11 2.35 -22.32
N LYS A 39 2.83 3.33 -21.77
CA LYS A 39 4.17 3.72 -22.26
C LYS A 39 5.19 2.60 -22.13
N LEU A 40 5.06 1.77 -21.10
CA LEU A 40 5.89 0.58 -20.87
C LEU A 40 5.48 -0.62 -21.74
N GLY A 41 4.46 -0.47 -22.61
CA GLY A 41 3.98 -1.51 -23.52
C GLY A 41 2.89 -2.41 -22.93
N PHE A 42 2.30 -2.03 -21.78
CA PHE A 42 1.23 -2.78 -21.13
C PHE A 42 -0.12 -2.08 -21.34
N ASP A 43 -0.93 -2.57 -22.27
CA ASP A 43 -2.31 -2.10 -22.44
C ASP A 43 -3.25 -2.84 -21.49
N ILE A 44 -3.50 -2.27 -20.32
CA ILE A 44 -4.42 -2.84 -19.31
C ILE A 44 -5.83 -3.08 -19.85
N TRP A 45 -6.23 -2.38 -20.92
CA TRP A 45 -7.58 -2.46 -21.48
C TRP A 45 -7.68 -3.45 -22.63
N GLN A 46 -6.58 -4.09 -23.04
CA GLN A 46 -6.51 -4.91 -24.24
C GLN A 46 -7.62 -5.96 -24.30
N ASP A 47 -7.84 -6.69 -23.20
CA ASP A 47 -8.88 -7.72 -23.14
C ASP A 47 -10.29 -7.12 -23.20
N LEU A 48 -10.51 -6.00 -22.51
CA LEU A 48 -11.82 -5.34 -22.49
C LEU A 48 -12.15 -4.65 -23.81
N LYS A 49 -11.16 -4.18 -24.56
CA LYS A 49 -11.35 -3.58 -25.89
C LYS A 49 -11.82 -4.58 -26.94
N GLN A 50 -11.67 -5.87 -26.69
CA GLN A 50 -12.26 -6.93 -27.53
C GLN A 50 -13.77 -7.07 -27.32
N ILE A 51 -14.28 -6.60 -26.18
CA ILE A 51 -15.68 -6.74 -25.76
C ILE A 51 -16.43 -5.40 -25.86
N TYR A 52 -15.75 -4.30 -25.53
CA TYR A 52 -16.32 -2.97 -25.44
C TYR A 52 -15.50 -1.99 -26.27
N SER A 53 -16.17 -1.08 -26.98
CA SER A 53 -15.47 0.08 -27.54
C SER A 53 -14.94 1.00 -26.42
N GLU A 54 -13.92 1.77 -26.75
CA GLU A 54 -13.30 2.73 -25.81
C GLU A 54 -14.33 3.72 -25.24
N GLU A 55 -15.26 4.21 -26.07
CA GLU A 55 -16.33 5.13 -25.66
C GLU A 55 -17.31 4.47 -24.68
N VAL A 56 -17.55 3.16 -24.82
CA VAL A 56 -18.40 2.41 -23.88
C VAL A 56 -17.69 2.24 -22.55
N LEU A 57 -16.39 1.90 -22.55
CA LEU A 57 -15.59 1.80 -21.32
C LEU A 57 -15.52 3.14 -20.58
N LYS A 58 -15.21 4.23 -21.29
CA LYS A 58 -15.20 5.59 -20.74
C LYS A 58 -16.52 5.96 -20.07
N ARG A 59 -17.65 5.66 -20.72
CA ARG A 59 -19.01 5.89 -20.18
C ARG A 59 -19.30 5.04 -18.94
N LYS A 60 -19.01 3.75 -18.96
CA LYS A 60 -19.19 2.83 -17.81
C LYS A 60 -18.40 3.30 -16.59
N LEU A 61 -17.13 3.65 -16.80
CA LEU A 61 -16.22 4.10 -15.75
C LEU A 61 -16.50 5.54 -15.30
N LYS A 62 -17.18 6.34 -16.14
CA LYS A 62 -17.37 7.79 -15.98
C LYS A 62 -16.04 8.54 -15.97
N ILE A 63 -15.15 8.19 -16.90
CA ILE A 63 -13.84 8.84 -17.09
C ILE A 63 -13.72 9.41 -18.50
N LYS A 64 -12.93 10.47 -18.66
CA LYS A 64 -12.69 11.12 -19.96
C LYS A 64 -11.64 10.38 -20.78
N ASP A 65 -10.64 9.84 -20.09
CA ASP A 65 -9.49 9.17 -20.68
C ASP A 65 -9.21 7.86 -19.92
N LEU A 66 -8.89 6.82 -20.68
CA LEU A 66 -8.56 5.49 -20.16
C LEU A 66 -7.11 5.43 -19.64
N TYR A 67 -6.22 6.28 -20.18
CA TYR A 67 -4.79 6.29 -19.87
C TYR A 67 -4.42 7.52 -19.03
N THR A 68 -4.79 7.47 -17.76
CA THR A 68 -4.48 8.51 -16.78
C THR A 68 -3.76 7.93 -15.57
N ASP A 69 -2.79 8.66 -15.05
CA ASP A 69 -2.19 8.37 -13.75
C ASP A 69 -3.05 9.08 -12.69
N SER A 70 -3.93 8.32 -12.03
CA SER A 70 -4.94 8.93 -11.17
C SER A 70 -4.35 9.37 -9.82
N GLN A 71 -3.16 8.89 -9.46
CA GLN A 71 -2.49 9.15 -8.18
C GLN A 71 -3.42 8.81 -7.01
N ALA A 72 -4.17 7.71 -7.17
CA ALA A 72 -5.07 7.18 -6.18
C ALA A 72 -4.42 5.97 -5.52
N PHE A 73 -4.55 5.86 -4.21
CA PHE A 73 -4.19 4.63 -3.53
C PHE A 73 -5.19 3.52 -3.89
N PRO A 74 -4.77 2.28 -4.14
CA PRO A 74 -3.37 1.83 -4.23
C PRO A 74 -2.79 1.95 -5.64
N ASP A 75 -1.47 1.84 -5.79
CA ASP A 75 -0.86 1.75 -7.13
C ASP A 75 -1.32 0.51 -7.90
N PHE A 76 -1.44 -0.62 -7.22
CA PHE A 76 -1.88 -1.89 -7.80
C PHE A 76 -2.83 -2.65 -6.87
N MET A 77 -3.73 -3.42 -7.47
CA MET A 77 -4.54 -4.41 -6.76
C MET A 77 -4.61 -5.71 -7.54
N PHE A 78 -4.46 -6.83 -6.84
CA PHE A 78 -4.56 -8.17 -7.41
C PHE A 78 -6.02 -8.61 -7.48
N LYS A 79 -6.34 -9.46 -8.46
CA LYS A 79 -7.64 -10.14 -8.55
C LYS A 79 -7.80 -11.02 -7.32
N SER A 80 -9.00 -11.00 -6.74
CA SER A 80 -9.29 -11.85 -5.59
C SER A 80 -9.25 -13.33 -5.96
N ILE A 81 -8.88 -14.15 -4.98
CA ILE A 81 -8.91 -15.61 -5.05
C ILE A 81 -10.03 -16.06 -4.13
N SER A 82 -10.84 -17.01 -4.60
CA SER A 82 -11.88 -17.64 -3.80
C SER A 82 -11.59 -19.13 -3.70
N GLN A 83 -11.61 -19.66 -2.48
CA GLN A 83 -11.49 -21.08 -2.19
C GLN A 83 -12.57 -21.44 -1.17
N ASP A 84 -13.30 -22.53 -1.40
CA ASP A 84 -14.41 -22.98 -0.54
C ASP A 84 -15.44 -21.88 -0.23
N ASN A 85 -15.78 -21.08 -1.25
CA ASN A 85 -16.66 -19.90 -1.17
C ASN A 85 -16.18 -18.82 -0.18
N GLN A 86 -14.90 -18.77 0.14
CA GLN A 86 -14.27 -17.73 0.93
C GLN A 86 -13.22 -16.99 0.11
N LEU A 87 -13.24 -15.66 0.20
CA LEU A 87 -12.20 -14.82 -0.36
C LEU A 87 -10.92 -14.99 0.48
N ILE A 88 -9.81 -15.35 -0.18
CA ILE A 88 -8.52 -15.63 0.45
C ILE A 88 -7.36 -14.84 -0.18
N GLY A 89 -7.64 -13.91 -1.09
CA GLY A 89 -6.61 -13.12 -1.76
C GLY A 89 -7.18 -11.86 -2.41
N GLY A 90 -6.38 -11.19 -3.23
CA GLY A 90 -6.72 -9.88 -3.80
C GLY A 90 -5.97 -8.75 -3.10
N GLU A 91 -4.70 -9.03 -2.84
CA GLU A 91 -3.74 -8.18 -2.17
C GLU A 91 -3.67 -6.81 -2.83
N ILE A 92 -3.27 -5.83 -2.03
CA ILE A 92 -3.05 -4.46 -2.47
C ILE A 92 -1.55 -4.18 -2.43
N LEU A 93 -1.02 -3.48 -3.43
CA LEU A 93 0.39 -3.12 -3.48
C LEU A 93 0.57 -1.63 -3.75
N GLU A 94 1.36 -0.99 -2.90
CA GLU A 94 1.75 0.42 -3.01
C GLU A 94 3.26 0.53 -3.27
N LEU A 95 3.66 1.47 -4.12
CA LEU A 95 5.05 1.71 -4.47
C LEU A 95 5.67 2.81 -3.60
N LYS A 96 6.92 2.59 -3.19
CA LYS A 96 7.73 3.58 -2.48
C LYS A 96 9.14 3.59 -3.06
N ASP A 97 9.44 4.60 -3.87
CA ASP A 97 10.70 4.69 -4.61
C ASP A 97 11.56 5.88 -4.20
N SER A 98 12.71 5.62 -3.58
CA SER A 98 13.57 6.65 -2.98
C SER A 98 14.96 6.71 -3.60
N LYS A 99 15.48 7.94 -3.73
CA LYS A 99 16.89 8.18 -4.11
C LYS A 99 17.86 7.90 -2.96
N GLY A 100 17.42 8.07 -1.71
CA GLY A 100 18.24 7.89 -0.51
C GLY A 100 17.97 6.56 0.20
N GLY A 101 18.50 6.43 1.41
CA GLY A 101 18.29 5.26 2.28
C GLY A 101 16.97 5.25 3.04
N GLY A 102 16.21 6.36 3.04
CA GLY A 102 14.88 6.45 3.65
C GLY A 102 13.76 6.02 2.70
N ILE A 103 12.58 5.72 3.25
CA ILE A 103 11.36 5.43 2.48
C ILE A 103 10.70 6.77 2.07
N ALA A 104 10.09 6.81 0.89
CA ALA A 104 9.14 7.85 0.53
C ALA A 104 7.91 7.88 1.47
N SER A 105 7.26 9.04 1.60
CA SER A 105 6.06 9.20 2.45
C SER A 105 4.87 8.35 1.98
N PHE A 106 4.00 8.00 2.94
CA PHE A 106 2.70 7.41 2.67
C PHE A 106 1.68 8.53 2.45
N ASN A 107 1.46 8.87 1.18
CA ASN A 107 0.64 10.01 0.80
C ASN A 107 -0.84 9.69 1.06
N SER A 108 -1.47 10.45 1.97
CA SER A 108 -2.91 10.40 2.26
C SER A 108 -3.45 9.07 2.81
N THR A 109 -2.57 8.13 3.19
CA THR A 109 -2.95 6.87 3.84
C THR A 109 -2.01 6.57 4.99
N ILE A 110 -2.57 6.07 6.10
CA ILE A 110 -1.79 5.44 7.15
C ILE A 110 -1.50 4.01 6.68
N PRO A 111 -0.23 3.57 6.65
CA PRO A 111 0.09 2.20 6.27
C PRO A 111 -0.44 1.23 7.35
N THR A 112 -1.26 0.28 6.92
CA THR A 112 -1.85 -0.77 7.75
C THR A 112 -1.63 -2.14 7.10
N GLU A 113 -1.79 -3.20 7.88
CA GLU A 113 -1.71 -4.60 7.42
C GLU A 113 -2.86 -4.91 6.46
N TYR A 114 -4.08 -4.46 6.76
CA TYR A 114 -5.26 -4.71 5.94
C TYR A 114 -5.96 -3.42 5.54
N LYS A 115 -6.59 -3.44 4.36
CA LYS A 115 -7.59 -2.46 3.93
C LYS A 115 -8.71 -3.11 3.13
N THR A 116 -9.88 -2.50 3.20
CA THR A 116 -11.08 -2.87 2.45
C THR A 116 -11.27 -1.89 1.30
N LEU A 117 -12.03 -2.28 0.27
CA LEU A 117 -12.36 -1.35 -0.81
C LEU A 117 -13.23 -0.19 -0.32
N LYS A 118 -14.07 -0.42 0.69
CA LYS A 118 -14.87 0.63 1.32
C LYS A 118 -14.00 1.72 1.95
N GLU A 119 -12.90 1.35 2.58
CA GLU A 119 -11.92 2.31 3.12
C GLU A 119 -11.21 3.05 1.98
N ILE A 120 -10.78 2.34 0.94
CA ILE A 120 -10.12 2.94 -0.24
C ILE A 120 -11.04 3.97 -0.94
N GLU A 121 -12.34 3.68 -1.07
CA GLU A 121 -13.32 4.61 -1.63
C GLU A 121 -13.33 5.92 -0.86
N ARG A 122 -13.37 5.83 0.47
CA ARG A 122 -13.49 6.96 1.37
C ARG A 122 -12.21 7.79 1.41
N LEU A 123 -11.04 7.15 1.49
CA LEU A 123 -9.74 7.82 1.55
C LEU A 123 -9.47 8.65 0.27
N ASN A 124 -9.78 8.08 -0.89
CA ASN A 124 -9.49 8.70 -2.18
C ASN A 124 -10.65 9.55 -2.74
N GLY A 125 -11.82 9.54 -2.10
CA GLY A 125 -13.01 10.25 -2.57
C GLY A 125 -13.44 9.80 -3.97
N SER A 126 -13.60 10.74 -4.89
CA SER A 126 -14.05 10.44 -6.27
C SER A 126 -13.10 9.52 -7.03
N LYS A 127 -11.79 9.57 -6.74
CA LYS A 127 -10.80 8.66 -7.34
C LYS A 127 -10.97 7.23 -6.83
N GLY A 128 -11.31 7.04 -5.56
CA GLY A 128 -11.57 5.72 -4.99
C GLY A 128 -12.75 5.00 -5.65
N LYS A 129 -13.78 5.76 -6.07
CA LYS A 129 -14.88 5.22 -6.88
C LYS A 129 -14.41 4.67 -8.22
N ILE A 130 -13.39 5.27 -8.82
CA ILE A 130 -12.81 4.81 -10.09
C ILE A 130 -12.02 3.52 -9.85
N VAL A 131 -11.21 3.45 -8.79
CA VAL A 131 -10.49 2.23 -8.38
C VAL A 131 -11.46 1.04 -8.30
N ILE A 132 -12.54 1.19 -7.53
CA ILE A 132 -13.52 0.13 -7.32
C ILE A 132 -14.19 -0.29 -8.62
N LYS A 133 -14.64 0.66 -9.45
CA LYS A 133 -15.31 0.33 -10.71
C LYS A 133 -14.43 -0.44 -11.68
N ILE A 134 -13.14 -0.10 -11.74
CA ILE A 134 -12.19 -0.80 -12.61
C ILE A 134 -11.99 -2.21 -12.08
N ALA A 135 -11.73 -2.32 -10.78
CA ALA A 135 -11.59 -3.61 -10.12
C ALA A 135 -12.81 -4.52 -10.28
N GLU A 136 -14.03 -3.98 -10.16
CA GLU A 136 -15.27 -4.73 -10.36
C GLU A 136 -15.36 -5.37 -11.74
N ILE A 137 -14.80 -4.72 -12.77
CA ILE A 137 -14.82 -5.23 -14.15
C ILE A 137 -13.79 -6.35 -14.34
N PHE A 138 -12.60 -6.23 -13.76
CA PHE A 138 -11.50 -7.19 -13.95
C PHE A 138 -11.53 -8.36 -12.98
N ASP A 139 -12.14 -8.20 -11.81
CA ASP A 139 -12.20 -9.21 -10.77
C ASP A 139 -13.49 -10.04 -10.91
N LYS A 140 -13.32 -11.32 -11.23
CA LYS A 140 -14.44 -12.26 -11.42
C LYS A 140 -15.28 -12.49 -10.16
N ASN A 141 -14.71 -12.28 -8.96
CA ASN A 141 -15.46 -12.47 -7.71
C ASN A 141 -16.13 -11.17 -7.24
N SER A 142 -16.19 -10.13 -8.07
CA SER A 142 -16.81 -8.84 -7.70
C SER A 142 -18.31 -8.93 -7.39
N SER A 143 -18.96 -10.02 -7.81
CA SER A 143 -20.36 -10.33 -7.46
C SER A 143 -20.54 -10.84 -6.03
N ASP A 144 -19.48 -11.25 -5.34
CA ASP A 144 -19.56 -11.68 -3.95
C ASP A 144 -19.97 -10.49 -3.05
N PRO A 145 -21.03 -10.61 -2.22
CA PRO A 145 -21.49 -9.54 -1.34
C PRO A 145 -20.41 -9.01 -0.37
N LEU A 146 -19.46 -9.86 0.02
CA LEU A 146 -18.37 -9.52 0.92
C LEU A 146 -17.17 -8.91 0.19
N TRP A 147 -17.13 -8.93 -1.15
CA TRP A 147 -15.95 -8.51 -1.92
C TRP A 147 -15.48 -7.09 -1.57
N LYS A 148 -16.40 -6.14 -1.32
CA LYS A 148 -16.03 -4.76 -0.96
C LYS A 148 -15.53 -4.59 0.48
N THR A 149 -15.98 -5.46 1.38
CA THR A 149 -15.68 -5.42 2.82
C THR A 149 -14.65 -6.47 3.23
N TYR A 150 -14.19 -7.29 2.30
CA TYR A 150 -13.09 -8.22 2.50
C TYR A 150 -11.80 -7.46 2.82
N LYS A 151 -11.14 -7.87 3.90
CA LYS A 151 -9.87 -7.31 4.35
C LYS A 151 -8.75 -7.86 3.47
N ARG A 152 -8.23 -7.01 2.60
CA ARG A 152 -7.12 -7.34 1.70
C ARG A 152 -5.81 -7.00 2.38
N LYS A 153 -4.86 -7.93 2.35
CA LYS A 153 -3.51 -7.69 2.85
C LYS A 153 -2.83 -6.62 2.00
N CYS A 154 -2.23 -5.64 2.66
CA CYS A 154 -1.53 -4.55 2.03
C CYS A 154 -0.03 -4.83 2.03
N PHE A 155 0.58 -4.67 0.87
CA PHE A 155 2.01 -4.78 0.67
C PHE A 155 2.57 -3.45 0.15
N TYR A 156 3.86 -3.23 0.43
CA TYR A 156 4.59 -2.06 0.00
C TYR A 156 5.84 -2.50 -0.74
N LEU A 157 5.95 -2.16 -2.03
CA LEU A 157 7.16 -2.37 -2.81
C LEU A 157 8.08 -1.16 -2.60
N ILE A 158 9.05 -1.34 -1.72
CA ILE A 158 9.98 -0.30 -1.28
C ILE A 158 11.31 -0.47 -1.99
N ARG A 159 11.79 0.60 -2.64
CA ARG A 159 13.14 0.70 -3.15
C ARG A 159 13.87 1.88 -2.51
N THR A 160 15.04 1.60 -1.95
CA THR A 160 16.00 2.62 -1.50
C THR A 160 17.20 2.67 -2.44
N HIS A 161 17.89 3.81 -2.42
CA HIS A 161 19.10 4.04 -3.22
C HIS A 161 18.90 3.79 -4.72
N LYS A 162 17.77 4.20 -5.29
CA LYS A 162 17.40 3.83 -6.68
C LYS A 162 18.41 4.21 -7.75
N THR A 163 19.25 5.22 -7.49
CA THR A 163 20.29 5.69 -8.41
C THR A 163 21.68 5.10 -8.12
N ASP A 164 21.88 4.40 -7.00
CA ASP A 164 23.15 3.80 -6.61
C ASP A 164 23.11 2.27 -6.75
N LYS A 165 23.75 1.79 -7.82
CA LYS A 165 23.80 0.37 -8.18
C LYS A 165 24.44 -0.52 -7.12
N SER A 166 25.30 0.03 -6.27
CA SER A 166 25.99 -0.73 -5.23
C SER A 166 25.17 -0.86 -3.95
N LYS A 167 24.21 0.04 -3.72
CA LYS A 167 23.42 0.15 -2.47
C LYS A 167 21.95 -0.15 -2.62
N ILE A 168 21.45 -0.29 -3.86
CA ILE A 168 20.04 -0.55 -4.13
C ILE A 168 19.51 -1.74 -3.32
N LYS A 169 18.35 -1.56 -2.71
CA LYS A 169 17.58 -2.64 -2.06
C LYS A 169 16.14 -2.50 -2.49
N VAL A 170 15.51 -3.61 -2.84
CA VAL A 170 14.08 -3.67 -3.17
C VAL A 170 13.44 -4.68 -2.22
N SER A 171 12.37 -4.28 -1.55
CA SER A 171 11.61 -5.18 -0.66
C SER A 171 10.13 -5.05 -0.92
N ILE A 172 9.44 -6.18 -1.06
CA ILE A 172 8.00 -6.27 -0.84
C ILE A 172 7.81 -6.47 0.66
N VAL A 173 7.08 -5.57 1.30
CA VAL A 173 6.94 -5.56 2.76
C VAL A 173 5.48 -5.63 3.14
N ASP A 174 5.15 -6.59 4.00
CA ASP A 174 3.85 -6.72 4.64
C ASP A 174 3.49 -5.45 5.42
N GLY A 175 2.26 -4.96 5.26
CA GLY A 175 1.78 -3.76 5.93
C GLY A 175 1.80 -3.85 7.45
N ALA A 176 1.78 -5.06 8.01
CA ALA A 176 2.00 -5.29 9.44
C ALA A 176 3.31 -4.67 9.95
N PHE A 177 4.33 -4.55 9.09
CA PHE A 177 5.62 -3.94 9.45
C PHE A 177 5.47 -2.47 9.90
N PHE A 178 4.46 -1.76 9.42
CA PHE A 178 4.22 -0.36 9.79
C PHE A 178 3.16 -0.21 10.88
N GLU A 179 2.23 -1.17 11.01
CA GLU A 179 1.11 -1.13 11.95
C GLU A 179 1.49 -1.64 13.35
N THR A 180 2.44 -0.96 13.98
CA THR A 180 2.92 -1.30 15.34
C THR A 180 1.90 -1.03 16.44
N ILE A 181 0.92 -0.16 16.16
CA ILE A 181 -0.27 0.07 16.98
C ILE A 181 -1.47 0.23 16.05
N PRO A 182 -2.69 -0.11 16.50
CA PRO A 182 -3.90 0.05 15.67
C PRO A 182 -4.10 1.49 15.18
N GLU A 183 -4.57 1.65 13.93
CA GLU A 183 -4.80 2.96 13.29
C GLU A 183 -5.65 3.91 14.16
N GLU A 184 -6.74 3.41 14.73
CA GLU A 184 -7.62 4.12 15.66
C GLU A 184 -6.89 4.72 16.87
N LYS A 185 -5.96 3.95 17.46
CA LYS A 185 -5.16 4.40 18.60
C LYS A 185 -4.10 5.41 18.16
N LEU A 186 -3.49 5.20 17.00
CA LEU A 186 -2.52 6.13 16.42
C LEU A 186 -3.14 7.52 16.20
N ILE A 187 -4.35 7.57 15.65
CA ILE A 187 -5.07 8.83 15.39
C ILE A 187 -5.41 9.56 16.69
N SER A 188 -5.95 8.85 17.68
CA SER A 188 -6.24 9.42 19.00
C SER A 188 -4.98 10.02 19.64
N LEU A 189 -3.87 9.28 19.65
CA LEU A 189 -2.59 9.75 20.17
C LEU A 189 -2.02 10.93 19.38
N MET A 190 -2.24 10.99 18.06
CA MET A 190 -1.83 12.12 17.23
C MET A 190 -2.55 13.41 17.68
N PHE A 191 -3.88 13.38 17.86
CA PHE A 191 -4.63 14.55 18.34
C PHE A 191 -4.23 14.95 19.75
N GLN A 192 -4.03 13.97 20.65
CA GLN A 192 -3.52 14.23 21.99
C GLN A 192 -2.16 14.95 21.95
N ASN A 193 -1.25 14.51 21.08
CA ASN A 193 0.07 15.12 20.94
C ASN A 193 0.00 16.55 20.38
N ILE A 194 -0.90 16.81 19.43
CA ILE A 194 -1.15 18.16 18.92
C ILE A 194 -1.66 19.06 20.06
N PHE A 195 -2.67 18.61 20.80
CA PHE A 195 -3.22 19.35 21.93
C PHE A 195 -2.17 19.63 23.01
N ASN A 196 -1.37 18.64 23.38
CA ASN A 196 -0.30 18.78 24.37
C ASN A 196 0.77 19.79 23.94
N LYS A 197 1.05 19.94 22.63
CA LYS A 197 1.95 20.99 22.12
C LYS A 197 1.34 22.37 22.30
N HIS A 198 0.07 22.56 21.95
CA HIS A 198 -0.63 23.82 22.19
C HIS A 198 -0.73 24.18 23.68
N ALA A 199 -0.99 23.21 24.55
CA ALA A 199 -1.07 23.42 26.00
C ALA A 199 0.26 23.87 26.65
N LYS A 200 1.40 23.72 25.95
CA LYS A 200 2.70 24.25 26.38
C LYS A 200 2.91 25.71 25.97
N GLU A 201 2.29 26.13 24.87
CA GLU A 201 2.43 27.49 24.33
C GLU A 201 1.34 28.44 24.84
N TYR A 202 0.15 27.91 25.13
CA TYR A 202 -1.02 28.68 25.53
C TYR A 202 -1.56 28.17 26.87
N HIS A 203 -2.05 29.08 27.71
CA HIS A 203 -2.72 28.71 28.95
C HIS A 203 -4.05 28.01 28.63
N ILE A 204 -4.14 26.73 29.00
CA ILE A 204 -5.36 25.92 28.91
C ILE A 204 -5.74 25.48 30.33
N PRO A 205 -6.99 25.70 30.78
CA PRO A 205 -7.45 25.26 32.10
C PRO A 205 -7.32 23.73 32.27
N ASP A 206 -6.96 23.26 33.47
CA ASP A 206 -6.73 21.83 33.71
C ASP A 206 -7.99 20.98 33.50
N THR A 207 -9.17 21.52 33.83
CA THR A 207 -10.46 20.88 33.53
C THR A 207 -10.66 20.61 32.03
N VAL A 208 -10.14 21.50 31.16
CA VAL A 208 -10.19 21.30 29.70
C VAL A 208 -9.17 20.24 29.27
N LYS A 209 -7.99 20.19 29.89
CA LYS A 209 -6.96 19.18 29.58
C LYS A 209 -7.42 17.76 29.91
N GLU A 210 -8.07 17.58 31.05
CA GLU A 210 -8.62 16.29 31.48
C GLU A 210 -9.71 15.80 30.51
N ASN A 211 -10.64 16.68 30.16
CA ASN A 211 -11.71 16.38 29.22
C ASN A 211 -11.20 16.12 27.79
N ALA A 212 -10.19 16.86 27.32
CA ALA A 212 -9.66 16.70 25.97
C ALA A 212 -9.17 15.27 25.71
N SER A 213 -8.49 14.67 26.69
CA SER A 213 -7.98 13.30 26.58
C SER A 213 -9.11 12.27 26.44
N GLN A 214 -10.22 12.49 27.16
CA GLN A 214 -11.43 11.66 27.05
C GLN A 214 -12.17 11.87 25.72
N VAL A 215 -12.05 13.04 25.09
CA VAL A 215 -12.67 13.30 23.78
C VAL A 215 -11.86 12.66 22.66
N PHE A 216 -10.53 12.77 22.67
CA PHE A 216 -9.69 12.31 21.56
C PHE A 216 -9.70 10.78 21.38
N GLN A 217 -9.96 10.00 22.42
CA GLN A 217 -10.17 8.55 22.29
C GLN A 217 -11.38 8.17 21.41
N TYR A 218 -12.30 9.09 21.14
CA TYR A 218 -13.42 8.87 20.22
C TYR A 218 -13.15 9.38 18.79
N LEU A 219 -12.03 10.08 18.56
CA LEU A 219 -11.59 10.50 17.23
C LEU A 219 -10.72 9.42 16.60
N THR A 220 -11.35 8.36 16.10
CA THR A 220 -10.65 7.15 15.63
C THR A 220 -10.83 6.87 14.14
N ASP A 221 -11.91 7.34 13.53
CA ASP A 221 -12.22 7.03 12.13
C ASP A 221 -11.53 8.01 11.17
N HIS A 222 -10.45 7.55 10.54
CA HIS A 222 -9.71 8.31 9.53
C HIS A 222 -10.62 8.82 8.40
N SER A 223 -11.62 8.05 7.98
CA SER A 223 -12.53 8.47 6.91
C SER A 223 -13.43 9.64 7.31
N LEU A 224 -13.81 9.71 8.59
CA LEU A 224 -14.55 10.85 9.15
C LEU A 224 -13.65 12.04 9.46
N ILE A 225 -12.35 11.87 9.59
CA ILE A 225 -11.42 13.00 9.74
C ILE A 225 -11.08 13.59 8.37
N SER A 226 -10.92 12.73 7.37
CA SER A 226 -10.39 13.10 6.05
C SER A 226 -11.43 13.66 5.08
N PHE A 227 -12.70 13.86 5.47
CA PHE A 227 -13.71 14.46 4.60
C PHE A 227 -13.61 16.00 4.55
N SER A 228 -14.13 16.60 3.48
CA SER A 228 -14.17 18.06 3.33
C SER A 228 -15.28 18.64 4.20
N GLN A 229 -14.92 19.47 5.16
CA GLN A 229 -15.83 20.05 6.14
C GLN A 229 -16.56 21.23 5.51
N ASP A 230 -17.90 21.24 5.59
CA ASP A 230 -18.70 22.40 5.20
C ASP A 230 -18.96 23.25 6.44
N ILE A 231 -18.30 24.40 6.51
CA ILE A 231 -18.39 25.29 7.67
C ILE A 231 -19.26 26.49 7.27
N PRO A 232 -20.43 26.69 7.91
CA PRO A 232 -21.30 27.82 7.58
C PRO A 232 -20.55 29.15 7.65
N LYS A 233 -20.77 30.01 6.66
CA LYS A 233 -20.13 31.33 6.50
C LYS A 233 -18.63 31.30 6.12
N ALA A 234 -17.99 30.13 6.02
CA ALA A 234 -16.66 30.04 5.41
C ALA A 234 -16.77 30.03 3.88
N SER A 235 -15.91 30.79 3.19
CA SER A 235 -15.78 30.72 1.72
C SER A 235 -14.93 29.54 1.25
N ILE A 236 -14.45 28.71 2.19
CA ILE A 236 -13.57 27.57 1.96
C ILE A 236 -14.10 26.33 2.70
N LYS A 237 -13.81 25.14 2.15
CA LYS A 237 -14.10 23.85 2.77
C LYS A 237 -12.80 23.17 3.19
N PRO A 238 -12.37 23.30 4.46
CA PRO A 238 -11.13 22.68 4.90
C PRO A 238 -11.25 21.16 4.88
N ARG A 239 -10.13 20.49 4.62
CA ARG A 239 -10.01 19.03 4.65
C ARG A 239 -8.73 18.67 5.39
N LEU A 240 -8.84 17.81 6.39
CA LEU A 240 -7.67 17.23 7.04
C LEU A 240 -7.18 16.04 6.21
N ARG A 241 -5.86 15.85 6.14
CA ARG A 241 -5.23 14.65 5.60
C ARG A 241 -4.17 14.20 6.58
N ILE A 242 -4.15 12.91 6.88
CA ILE A 242 -3.07 12.31 7.65
C ILE A 242 -2.05 11.76 6.65
N MET A 243 -0.83 12.29 6.71
CA MET A 243 0.32 11.77 5.98
C MET A 243 1.22 11.06 6.97
N ALA A 244 1.67 9.87 6.64
CA ALA A 244 2.58 9.11 7.49
C ALA A 244 3.99 9.08 6.87
N GLU A 245 4.98 9.16 7.74
CA GLU A 245 6.39 9.00 7.42
C GLU A 245 6.94 7.87 8.28
N ALA A 246 7.75 7.00 7.68
CA ALA A 246 8.43 5.96 8.43
C ALA A 246 9.55 6.58 9.28
N LYS A 247 9.57 6.25 10.57
CA LYS A 247 10.76 6.41 11.39
C LYS A 247 11.85 5.42 10.95
N ASN A 248 13.05 5.54 11.52
CA ASN A 248 14.16 4.65 11.20
C ASN A 248 13.80 3.17 11.41
N GLU A 249 13.14 2.84 12.52
CA GLU A 249 12.69 1.48 12.80
C GLU A 249 11.59 1.01 11.84
N GLY A 250 10.76 1.92 11.34
CA GLY A 250 9.78 1.62 10.29
C GLY A 250 10.41 1.51 8.90
N ASN A 251 11.74 1.56 8.76
CA ASN A 251 12.43 1.37 7.49
C ASN A 251 12.97 -0.06 7.37
N PRO A 252 12.45 -0.92 6.46
CA PRO A 252 12.92 -2.30 6.32
C PRO A 252 14.37 -2.37 5.84
N HIS A 253 14.89 -1.29 5.24
CA HIS A 253 16.28 -1.19 4.78
C HIS A 253 17.21 -0.53 5.81
N TRP A 254 16.71 -0.25 7.02
CA TRP A 254 17.51 0.26 8.12
C TRP A 254 18.70 -0.65 8.42
N GLU A 255 19.85 -0.04 8.69
CA GLU A 255 21.13 -0.76 8.86
C GLU A 255 21.05 -1.83 9.96
N LYS A 256 20.27 -1.60 11.02
CA LYS A 256 20.10 -2.59 12.11
C LYS A 256 19.44 -3.90 11.68
N TYR A 257 18.65 -3.89 10.59
CA TYR A 257 18.03 -5.11 10.05
C TYR A 257 18.96 -5.90 9.14
N ASN A 258 20.14 -5.35 8.79
CA ASN A 258 21.20 -6.04 8.06
C ASN A 258 20.76 -6.66 6.71
N ILE A 259 19.71 -6.12 6.06
CA ILE A 259 19.34 -6.53 4.71
C ILE A 259 20.47 -6.11 3.74
N PRO A 260 21.11 -7.04 3.01
CA PRO A 260 22.23 -6.72 2.12
C PRO A 260 21.81 -5.85 0.93
N SER A 261 22.76 -5.10 0.37
CA SER A 261 22.56 -4.40 -0.90
C SER A 261 22.45 -5.37 -2.08
N ARG A 262 21.90 -4.87 -3.19
CA ARG A 262 21.64 -5.61 -4.45
C ARG A 262 20.71 -6.81 -4.25
N THR A 263 19.66 -6.61 -3.47
CA THR A 263 18.70 -7.65 -3.12
C THR A 263 17.27 -7.30 -3.55
N LEU A 264 16.51 -8.34 -3.90
CA LEU A 264 15.05 -8.35 -3.85
C LEU A 264 14.64 -9.16 -2.62
N ASN A 265 13.79 -8.59 -1.79
CA ASN A 265 13.36 -9.23 -0.54
C ASN A 265 11.84 -9.31 -0.47
N LEU A 266 11.33 -10.36 0.16
CA LEU A 266 9.99 -10.41 0.73
C LEU A 266 10.14 -10.37 2.25
N VAL A 267 9.48 -9.41 2.89
CA VAL A 267 9.49 -9.21 4.35
C VAL A 267 8.06 -9.37 4.85
N ILE A 268 7.80 -10.42 5.63
CA ILE A 268 6.46 -10.74 6.16
C ILE A 268 6.52 -10.99 7.65
N LYS A 269 5.41 -10.77 8.35
CA LYS A 269 5.33 -11.05 9.79
C LYS A 269 5.60 -12.53 10.05
N ALA A 270 6.36 -12.86 11.10
CA ALA A 270 6.66 -14.25 11.44
C ALA A 270 5.47 -14.91 12.17
N ASP A 271 4.44 -15.26 11.41
CA ASP A 271 3.20 -15.91 11.89
C ASP A 271 2.94 -17.25 11.19
N SER A 272 1.72 -17.80 11.31
CA SER A 272 1.33 -19.05 10.64
C SER A 272 1.37 -18.96 9.10
N GLU A 273 1.06 -17.81 8.51
CA GLU A 273 1.08 -17.63 7.04
C GLU A 273 2.52 -17.64 6.52
N SER A 274 3.46 -17.14 7.31
CA SER A 274 4.88 -17.15 6.96
C SER A 274 5.47 -18.56 6.85
N LYS A 275 4.89 -19.55 7.55
CA LYS A 275 5.30 -20.97 7.44
C LYS A 275 4.94 -21.54 6.08
N ILE A 276 3.73 -21.30 5.61
CA ILE A 276 3.27 -21.71 4.27
C ILE A 276 4.14 -21.04 3.20
N THR A 277 4.42 -19.75 3.35
CA THR A 277 5.28 -19.01 2.42
C THR A 277 6.70 -19.61 2.38
N ARG A 278 7.23 -20.01 3.54
CA ARG A 278 8.54 -20.66 3.64
C ARG A 278 8.56 -21.99 2.89
N GLU A 279 7.57 -22.85 3.10
CA GLU A 279 7.46 -24.15 2.42
C GLU A 279 7.46 -23.97 0.90
N ILE A 280 6.63 -23.05 0.38
CA ILE A 280 6.57 -22.73 -1.06
C ILE A 280 7.94 -22.28 -1.60
N ILE A 281 8.65 -21.44 -0.85
CA ILE A 281 9.95 -20.91 -1.29
C ILE A 281 11.04 -21.98 -1.22
N GLU A 282 11.06 -22.82 -0.18
CA GLU A 282 12.03 -23.91 -0.06
C GLU A 282 11.82 -24.96 -1.17
N GLU A 283 10.57 -25.24 -1.56
CA GLU A 283 10.24 -26.12 -2.67
C GLU A 283 10.65 -25.57 -4.05
N SER A 284 10.68 -24.24 -4.20
CA SER A 284 11.01 -23.58 -5.48
C SER A 284 12.47 -23.80 -5.93
N LYS A 285 13.36 -24.24 -5.03
CA LYS A 285 14.81 -24.41 -5.26
C LYS A 285 15.52 -23.14 -5.77
N LEU A 286 14.89 -21.97 -5.63
CA LEU A 286 15.50 -20.69 -5.96
C LEU A 286 16.58 -20.36 -4.92
N PRO A 287 17.65 -19.63 -5.31
CA PRO A 287 18.76 -19.29 -4.40
C PRO A 287 18.37 -18.13 -3.47
N ILE A 288 17.37 -18.37 -2.62
CA ILE A 288 16.79 -17.41 -1.69
C ILE A 288 17.34 -17.70 -0.30
N LYS A 289 17.98 -16.70 0.32
CA LYS A 289 18.41 -16.79 1.71
C LYS A 289 17.24 -16.41 2.61
N ILE A 290 16.98 -17.24 3.62
CA ILE A 290 15.94 -17.01 4.62
C ILE A 290 16.61 -16.61 5.94
N PHE A 291 16.16 -15.53 6.56
CA PHE A 291 16.59 -15.10 7.90
C PHE A 291 15.50 -14.25 8.55
N THR A 292 15.62 -13.98 9.85
CA THR A 292 14.67 -13.14 10.58
C THR A 292 15.26 -11.78 10.94
N ILE A 293 14.39 -10.80 11.08
CA ILE A 293 14.70 -9.48 11.63
C ILE A 293 13.73 -9.19 12.78
N ASN A 294 14.22 -8.55 13.84
CA ASN A 294 13.40 -8.15 14.98
C ASN A 294 13.03 -6.68 14.86
N HIS A 295 11.76 -6.39 14.55
CA HIS A 295 11.28 -5.02 14.45
C HIS A 295 11.33 -4.35 15.84
N GLN A 296 11.75 -3.08 15.93
CA GLN A 296 12.05 -2.48 17.25
C GLN A 296 10.80 -2.28 18.10
N ASN A 297 9.68 -1.96 17.46
CA ASN A 297 8.40 -1.64 18.11
C ASN A 297 7.33 -2.72 17.85
N ASP A 298 7.71 -3.87 17.29
CA ASP A 298 6.81 -5.01 17.01
C ASP A 298 7.58 -6.32 17.25
N GLY A 299 7.16 -7.42 16.63
CA GLY A 299 7.79 -8.73 16.74
C GLY A 299 8.79 -9.06 15.63
N GLU A 300 8.92 -10.36 15.42
CA GLU A 300 9.81 -10.95 14.42
C GLU A 300 9.17 -10.90 13.03
N PHE A 301 9.99 -10.61 12.03
CA PHE A 301 9.64 -10.68 10.61
C PHE A 301 10.58 -11.64 9.89
N LEU A 302 10.02 -12.43 8.99
CA LEU A 302 10.75 -13.35 8.14
C LEU A 302 11.14 -12.64 6.84
N VAL A 303 12.42 -12.76 6.47
CA VAL A 303 12.99 -12.16 5.26
C VAL A 303 13.43 -13.26 4.31
N PHE A 304 12.87 -13.23 3.11
CA PHE A 304 13.28 -14.05 1.97
C PHE A 304 14.07 -13.17 1.00
N SER A 305 15.39 -13.31 0.98
CA SER A 305 16.31 -12.43 0.26
C SER A 305 16.96 -13.13 -0.92
N TYR A 306 16.69 -12.64 -2.12
CA TYR A 306 17.41 -12.99 -3.33
C TYR A 306 18.45 -11.90 -3.66
N ARG A 307 19.72 -12.30 -3.86
CA ARG A 307 20.79 -11.38 -4.26
C ARG A 307 20.99 -11.43 -5.77
N VAL A 308 20.83 -10.29 -6.43
CA VAL A 308 20.96 -10.16 -7.89
C VAL A 308 22.43 -10.22 -8.28
N ARG A 309 22.77 -11.17 -9.15
CA ARG A 309 24.13 -11.40 -9.68
C ARG A 309 24.58 -10.27 -10.60
#